data_AF-A0A8B6DZL9-F1
#
_entry.id   AF-A0A8B6DZL9-F1
#
_cell.length_a   1.000
_cell.length_b   1.000
_cell.length_c   1.000
_cell.angle_alpha   90.00
_cell.angle_beta   90.00
_cell.angle_gamma   90.00
#
_symmetry.space_group_name_H-M   'P 1'
#
loop_
_entity.id
_entity.type
_entity.pdbx_description
1 polymer ?
#
loop_
_entity_poly.entity_id
_entity_poly.type
_entity_poly.pdbx_seq_one_letter_code
_entity_poly.pdbx_strand_id
1 'polypeptide(L)'
;MLYFFTVKKFCGNKTCAEHTECLKYQCQCRKGYTGNGYRKCDALCNGKKCVKNAKCVHNLCVCDEGYHGDGYYRCEADGFCDGHICSKNAQCDNFLCKCQKGYYGDGYTRCDPFCGGKLCVENAHCVAGRCSCHTGFHGNPFFKCEPLDYCGGKRCHMNAMCEDYKCKCRKGYHGDGYYFCDPEGFCKGVKCAQNSECVDGRCVCRGGFVGDGHRKCERKCICSAFSNAYIKTYDGQFIYHNGACRYTLTKSTRFPDPCAFHIDVIMKSDDHGASKIKAVVVEIFHRRIQLGPGYNIYENGYLHYLPLSLHSQQIHIRYTGNWLLLTTTCGLHVWWNGDSSVMVQASNTCSSHLTGLCGNCNGKYVDDFITRHGSDVSGYPAVKRDLEIIKSYIVTMNGQPINMQCIGTLKKSAKCTLTQESYVADARICGYMKVQNEHTPFRKCNHLYPNLARMMYDTCRRDVCMNFGNDALVQKMACVYVQQMAMECLQRGILVKNFRYHCGMKCPLNSVYSSEVTACPADCMDRTPTTCDSGLPFSEGCTCKAGYYRSGHECVPASQCGCYCPDRHYIPLAKSYTTEDCSETVKCQMVHERPEFRHTQIGVQCHRNATCSLKDGIPACMCLGGLVGDGYKVCQQSRYQVI
;
A
#
# COMPACT_ATOMS: atom_id res chain seq x y z
N MET A 1 -61.48 -55.11 -73.48
CA MET A 1 -62.27 -55.54 -72.30
C MET A 1 -62.01 -57.02 -72.10
N LEU A 2 -61.17 -57.41 -71.14
CA LEU A 2 -60.99 -58.81 -70.72
C LEU A 2 -60.74 -58.79 -69.21
N TYR A 3 -61.81 -58.97 -68.43
CA TYR A 3 -61.77 -59.16 -66.98
C TYR A 3 -61.53 -60.66 -66.70
N PHE A 4 -60.41 -61.00 -66.04
CA PHE A 4 -60.25 -62.29 -65.37
C PHE A 4 -60.81 -62.17 -63.95
N PHE A 5 -61.91 -62.87 -63.65
CA PHE A 5 -62.39 -63.06 -62.27
C PHE A 5 -61.55 -64.15 -61.58
N THR A 6 -60.81 -63.78 -60.55
CA THR A 6 -60.15 -64.71 -59.61
C THR A 6 -61.18 -65.27 -58.63
N VAL A 7 -61.33 -66.60 -58.62
CA VAL A 7 -62.26 -67.34 -57.74
C VAL A 7 -61.78 -67.28 -56.29
N LYS A 8 -62.55 -66.64 -55.39
CA LYS A 8 -62.24 -66.57 -53.96
C LYS A 8 -62.38 -67.94 -53.29
N LYS A 9 -61.39 -68.35 -52.49
CA LYS A 9 -61.39 -69.62 -51.73
C LYS A 9 -62.29 -69.51 -50.49
N PHE A 10 -63.25 -70.41 -50.36
CA PHE A 10 -64.15 -70.52 -49.21
C PHE A 10 -63.56 -71.48 -48.15
N CYS A 11 -63.63 -71.10 -46.87
CA CYS A 11 -63.18 -71.88 -45.72
C CYS A 11 -64.21 -71.73 -44.59
N GLY A 12 -64.84 -72.83 -44.16
CA GLY A 12 -65.83 -72.80 -43.06
C GLY A 12 -66.98 -71.80 -43.28
N ASN A 13 -67.54 -71.74 -44.49
CA ASN A 13 -68.58 -70.79 -44.93
C ASN A 13 -68.18 -69.29 -44.90
N LYS A 14 -66.89 -68.95 -44.73
CA LYS A 14 -66.39 -67.58 -44.86
C LYS A 14 -65.40 -67.45 -46.01
N THR A 15 -65.37 -66.28 -46.61
CA THR A 15 -64.41 -65.94 -47.67
C THR A 15 -63.10 -65.48 -47.03
N CYS A 16 -61.99 -66.12 -47.37
CA CYS A 16 -60.69 -65.71 -46.85
C CYS A 16 -60.08 -64.58 -47.67
N ALA A 17 -59.26 -63.73 -47.03
CA ALA A 17 -58.45 -62.73 -47.72
C ALA A 17 -57.34 -63.40 -48.57
N GLU A 18 -56.72 -62.67 -49.50
CA GLU A 18 -55.58 -63.20 -50.26
C GLU A 18 -54.39 -63.51 -49.35
N HIS A 19 -53.50 -64.41 -49.81
CA HIS A 19 -52.33 -64.90 -49.07
C HIS A 19 -52.66 -65.61 -47.74
N THR A 20 -53.81 -66.28 -47.69
CA THR A 20 -54.27 -67.06 -46.53
C THR A 20 -54.31 -68.56 -46.83
N GLU A 21 -54.37 -69.34 -45.76
CA GLU A 21 -54.63 -70.77 -45.76
C GLU A 21 -55.76 -71.10 -44.78
N CYS A 22 -56.56 -72.11 -45.14
CA CYS A 22 -57.65 -72.60 -44.32
C CYS A 22 -57.12 -73.68 -43.41
N LEU A 23 -56.93 -73.36 -42.13
CA LEU A 23 -56.47 -74.32 -41.12
C LEU A 23 -57.57 -74.45 -40.06
N LYS A 24 -58.04 -75.68 -39.82
CA LYS A 24 -59.12 -75.99 -38.85
C LYS A 24 -60.35 -75.09 -39.02
N TYR A 25 -60.81 -74.89 -40.27
CA TYR A 25 -61.96 -74.07 -40.63
C TYR A 25 -61.83 -72.56 -40.34
N GLN A 26 -60.61 -72.05 -40.09
CA GLN A 26 -60.34 -70.63 -39.96
C GLN A 26 -59.33 -70.13 -41.00
N CYS A 27 -59.58 -68.94 -41.54
CA CYS A 27 -58.65 -68.28 -42.45
C CYS A 27 -57.46 -67.72 -41.64
N GLN A 28 -56.26 -68.24 -41.85
CA GLN A 28 -55.01 -67.74 -41.26
C GLN A 28 -54.07 -67.23 -42.34
N CYS A 29 -53.29 -66.19 -42.05
CA CYS A 29 -52.27 -65.70 -42.98
C CYS A 29 -51.20 -66.77 -43.18
N ARG A 30 -50.78 -67.01 -44.43
CA ARG A 30 -49.70 -67.96 -44.72
C ARG A 30 -48.39 -67.51 -44.08
N LYS A 31 -47.49 -68.46 -43.83
CA LYS A 31 -46.13 -68.18 -43.34
C LYS A 31 -45.46 -67.11 -44.21
N GLY A 32 -44.97 -66.04 -43.55
CA GLY A 32 -44.43 -64.85 -44.22
C GLY A 32 -45.41 -63.68 -44.35
N TYR A 33 -46.66 -63.84 -43.91
CA TYR A 33 -47.66 -62.77 -43.86
C TYR A 33 -48.25 -62.65 -42.44
N THR A 34 -48.65 -61.43 -42.06
CA THR A 34 -49.30 -61.16 -40.77
C THR A 34 -50.56 -60.33 -40.98
N GLY A 35 -51.48 -60.40 -40.03
CA GLY A 35 -52.73 -59.64 -40.08
C GLY A 35 -53.94 -60.54 -39.84
N ASN A 36 -55.07 -60.12 -40.40
CA ASN A 36 -56.34 -60.81 -40.18
C ASN A 36 -56.68 -61.62 -41.43
N GLY A 37 -56.66 -62.96 -41.31
CA GLY A 37 -56.90 -63.88 -42.43
C GLY A 37 -58.28 -63.78 -43.10
N TYR A 38 -59.22 -63.03 -42.52
CA TYR A 38 -60.50 -62.73 -43.16
C TYR A 38 -60.53 -61.36 -43.87
N ARG A 39 -59.67 -60.41 -43.47
CA ARG A 39 -59.66 -59.04 -44.02
C ARG A 39 -58.46 -58.76 -44.93
N LYS A 40 -57.25 -58.95 -44.41
CA LYS A 40 -56.00 -58.66 -45.13
C LYS A 40 -54.82 -59.28 -44.38
N CYS A 41 -53.96 -59.95 -45.13
CA CYS A 41 -52.67 -60.42 -44.68
C CYS A 41 -51.59 -59.60 -45.39
N ASP A 42 -50.82 -58.81 -44.65
CA ASP A 42 -49.71 -58.03 -45.19
C ASP A 42 -48.42 -58.85 -45.12
N ALA A 43 -47.59 -58.78 -46.16
CA ALA A 43 -46.31 -59.48 -46.18
C ALA A 43 -45.39 -58.96 -45.06
N LEU A 44 -44.70 -59.87 -44.38
CA LEU A 44 -43.68 -59.56 -43.40
C LEU A 44 -42.33 -59.36 -44.09
N CYS A 45 -41.61 -58.32 -43.68
CA CYS A 45 -40.23 -58.07 -44.08
C CYS A 45 -39.28 -58.57 -43.00
N ASN A 46 -38.56 -59.66 -43.24
CA ASN A 46 -37.68 -60.29 -42.25
C ASN A 46 -38.37 -60.53 -40.88
N GLY A 47 -39.63 -60.95 -40.90
CA GLY A 47 -40.42 -61.22 -39.68
C GLY A 47 -41.09 -60.01 -39.01
N LYS A 48 -40.90 -58.78 -39.50
CA LYS A 48 -41.55 -57.56 -38.99
C LYS A 48 -42.38 -56.85 -40.06
N LYS A 49 -43.41 -56.11 -39.64
CA LYS A 49 -44.20 -55.25 -40.52
C LYS A 49 -43.52 -53.87 -40.61
N CYS A 50 -43.33 -53.36 -41.82
CA CYS A 50 -42.81 -52.01 -42.04
C CYS A 50 -43.82 -50.97 -41.55
N VAL A 51 -43.32 -49.81 -41.10
CA VAL A 51 -44.20 -48.70 -40.66
C VAL A 51 -44.93 -48.08 -41.86
N LYS A 52 -45.87 -47.18 -41.57
CA LYS A 52 -46.61 -46.47 -42.62
C LYS A 52 -45.62 -45.66 -43.47
N ASN A 53 -45.82 -45.66 -44.79
CA ASN A 53 -44.93 -45.06 -45.79
C ASN A 53 -43.54 -45.72 -45.83
N ALA A 54 -43.50 -47.04 -45.68
CA ALA A 54 -42.31 -47.86 -45.87
C ALA A 54 -42.67 -49.18 -46.56
N LYS A 55 -41.76 -49.65 -47.42
CA LYS A 55 -41.89 -50.91 -48.16
C LYS A 55 -40.72 -51.85 -47.87
N CYS A 56 -40.97 -53.14 -48.01
CA CYS A 56 -39.94 -54.15 -47.86
C CYS A 56 -39.12 -54.27 -49.14
N VAL A 57 -37.82 -53.99 -49.05
CA VAL A 57 -36.86 -54.16 -50.15
C VAL A 57 -35.70 -55.00 -49.64
N HIS A 58 -35.42 -56.14 -50.28
CA HIS A 58 -34.34 -57.06 -49.88
C HIS A 58 -34.33 -57.41 -48.37
N ASN A 59 -35.49 -57.72 -47.79
CA ASN A 59 -35.66 -58.02 -46.36
C ASN A 59 -35.33 -56.86 -45.40
N LEU A 60 -35.27 -55.61 -45.89
CA LEU A 60 -35.18 -54.40 -45.09
C LEU A 60 -36.40 -53.50 -45.34
N CYS A 61 -37.01 -52.99 -44.27
CA CYS A 61 -38.01 -51.94 -44.41
C CYS A 61 -37.32 -50.62 -44.75
N VAL A 62 -37.62 -50.08 -45.92
CA VAL A 62 -37.10 -48.80 -46.43
C VAL A 62 -38.28 -47.85 -46.59
N CYS A 63 -38.13 -46.60 -46.18
CA CYS A 63 -39.17 -45.58 -46.37
C CYS A 63 -39.52 -45.43 -47.86
N ASP A 64 -40.79 -45.13 -48.12
CA ASP A 64 -41.28 -44.87 -49.47
C ASP A 64 -40.65 -43.59 -50.04
N GLU A 65 -40.68 -43.46 -51.36
CA GLU A 65 -40.15 -42.28 -52.04
C GLU A 65 -40.89 -41.00 -51.56
N GLY A 66 -40.13 -39.97 -51.19
CA GLY A 66 -40.66 -38.77 -50.54
C GLY A 66 -40.74 -38.85 -49.01
N TYR A 67 -40.21 -39.93 -48.40
CA TYR A 67 -40.10 -40.10 -46.96
C TYR A 67 -38.69 -40.53 -46.55
N HIS A 68 -38.23 -40.07 -45.39
CA HIS A 68 -36.95 -40.46 -44.78
C HIS A 68 -37.14 -40.93 -43.34
N GLY A 69 -36.12 -41.62 -42.82
CA GLY A 69 -36.12 -42.18 -41.47
C GLY A 69 -35.81 -43.67 -41.46
N ASP A 70 -36.29 -44.38 -40.44
CA ASP A 70 -36.10 -45.82 -40.30
C ASP A 70 -37.42 -46.54 -40.62
N GLY A 71 -37.41 -47.38 -41.66
CA GLY A 71 -38.59 -48.10 -42.15
C GLY A 71 -39.21 -49.10 -41.17
N TYR A 72 -38.56 -49.38 -40.03
CA TYR A 72 -39.12 -50.15 -38.93
C TYR A 72 -39.69 -49.30 -37.79
N TYR A 73 -39.27 -48.04 -37.65
CA TYR A 73 -39.66 -47.20 -36.51
C TYR A 73 -40.48 -45.96 -36.91
N ARG A 74 -40.04 -45.19 -37.90
CA ARG A 74 -40.69 -43.95 -38.32
C ARG A 74 -40.18 -43.50 -39.68
N CYS A 75 -41.09 -43.24 -40.61
CA CYS A 75 -40.83 -42.56 -41.86
C CYS A 75 -41.60 -41.23 -41.88
N GLU A 76 -40.90 -40.12 -42.04
CA GLU A 76 -41.47 -38.77 -42.12
C GLU A 76 -41.35 -38.23 -43.53
N ALA A 77 -42.32 -37.40 -43.94
CA ALA A 77 -42.29 -36.78 -45.27
C ALA A 77 -41.05 -35.89 -45.40
N ASP A 78 -40.41 -35.95 -46.56
CA ASP A 78 -39.24 -35.13 -46.86
C ASP A 78 -39.60 -33.64 -46.72
N GLY A 79 -38.80 -32.91 -45.94
CA GLY A 79 -39.04 -31.51 -45.57
C GLY A 79 -39.44 -31.27 -44.11
N PHE A 80 -39.79 -32.32 -43.36
CA PHE A 80 -40.01 -32.26 -41.91
C PHE A 80 -38.86 -32.89 -41.13
N CYS A 81 -38.63 -32.41 -39.92
CA CYS A 81 -37.61 -32.90 -39.00
C CYS A 81 -38.20 -32.95 -37.59
N ASP A 82 -38.71 -34.12 -37.18
CA ASP A 82 -39.52 -34.31 -35.96
C ASP A 82 -40.71 -33.35 -35.87
N GLY A 83 -41.43 -33.19 -36.99
CA GLY A 83 -42.59 -32.30 -37.08
C GLY A 83 -42.27 -30.80 -37.23
N HIS A 84 -40.99 -30.41 -37.28
CA HIS A 84 -40.56 -29.03 -37.55
C HIS A 84 -39.97 -28.87 -38.96
N ILE A 85 -40.14 -27.69 -39.54
CA ILE A 85 -39.41 -27.28 -40.75
C ILE A 85 -38.16 -26.55 -40.27
N CYS A 86 -36.97 -27.02 -40.67
CA CYS A 86 -35.72 -26.39 -40.26
C CYS A 86 -35.59 -24.97 -40.84
N SER A 87 -34.89 -24.08 -40.14
CA SER A 87 -34.61 -22.72 -40.60
C SER A 87 -33.91 -22.74 -41.97
N LYS A 88 -34.00 -21.64 -42.72
CA LYS A 88 -33.20 -21.44 -43.94
C LYS A 88 -31.71 -21.69 -43.64
N ASN A 89 -31.05 -22.47 -44.49
CA ASN A 89 -29.66 -22.94 -44.32
C ASN A 89 -29.43 -23.93 -43.15
N ALA A 90 -30.48 -24.59 -42.67
CA ALA A 90 -30.39 -25.79 -41.84
C ALA A 90 -30.77 -27.04 -42.65
N GLN A 91 -30.31 -28.19 -42.20
CA GLN A 91 -30.71 -29.50 -42.71
C GLN A 91 -31.11 -30.41 -41.56
N CYS A 92 -32.06 -31.31 -41.82
CA CYS A 92 -32.41 -32.34 -40.87
C CYS A 92 -31.31 -33.40 -40.84
N ASP A 93 -30.76 -33.67 -39.66
CA ASP A 93 -29.81 -34.74 -39.42
C ASP A 93 -30.26 -35.52 -38.19
N ASN A 94 -30.70 -36.77 -38.39
CA ASN A 94 -31.29 -37.63 -37.36
C ASN A 94 -32.38 -36.93 -36.53
N PHE A 95 -33.38 -36.35 -37.20
CA PHE A 95 -34.52 -35.67 -36.56
C PHE A 95 -34.14 -34.41 -35.77
N LEU A 96 -32.91 -33.90 -35.91
CA LEU A 96 -32.48 -32.60 -35.36
C LEU A 96 -32.16 -31.63 -36.49
N CYS A 97 -32.74 -30.43 -36.43
CA CYS A 97 -32.36 -29.36 -37.35
C CYS A 97 -30.96 -28.86 -37.00
N LYS A 98 -30.00 -29.01 -37.92
CA LYS A 98 -28.63 -28.53 -37.76
C LYS A 98 -28.30 -27.52 -38.85
N CYS A 99 -27.66 -26.42 -38.48
CA CYS A 99 -27.16 -25.46 -39.47
C CYS A 99 -26.19 -26.16 -40.43
N GLN A 100 -26.34 -25.86 -41.72
CA GLN A 100 -25.46 -26.36 -42.76
C GLN A 100 -24.04 -25.83 -42.56
N LYS A 101 -23.05 -26.52 -43.13
CA LYS A 101 -21.64 -26.13 -43.04
C LYS A 101 -21.46 -24.70 -43.56
N GLY A 102 -20.90 -23.82 -42.73
CA GLY A 102 -20.76 -22.39 -43.04
C GLY A 102 -21.82 -21.50 -42.39
N TYR A 103 -22.75 -22.07 -41.61
CA TYR A 103 -23.78 -21.34 -40.86
C TYR A 103 -23.75 -21.72 -39.37
N TYR A 104 -24.20 -20.81 -38.51
CA TYR A 104 -24.33 -21.01 -37.06
C TYR A 104 -25.68 -20.53 -36.54
N GLY A 105 -26.14 -21.13 -35.46
CA GLY A 105 -27.42 -20.82 -34.86
C GLY A 105 -28.05 -22.07 -34.24
N ASP A 106 -29.34 -22.00 -33.96
CA ASP A 106 -30.08 -23.07 -33.28
C ASP A 106 -30.62 -24.14 -34.24
N GLY A 107 -30.57 -23.92 -35.56
CA GLY A 107 -31.11 -24.86 -36.56
C GLY A 107 -32.62 -24.73 -36.80
N TYR A 108 -33.37 -24.23 -35.82
CA TYR A 108 -34.83 -24.17 -35.84
C TYR A 108 -35.34 -22.80 -36.27
N THR A 109 -34.83 -21.73 -35.67
CA THR A 109 -35.28 -20.36 -35.94
C THR A 109 -34.25 -19.56 -36.71
N ARG A 110 -32.97 -19.93 -36.58
CA ARG A 110 -31.87 -19.13 -37.12
C ARG A 110 -30.67 -19.99 -37.50
N CYS A 111 -30.18 -19.80 -38.72
CA CYS A 111 -28.86 -20.22 -39.18
C CYS A 111 -28.25 -19.12 -40.02
N ASP A 112 -27.37 -18.34 -39.41
CA ASP A 112 -26.71 -17.20 -40.02
C ASP A 112 -25.33 -17.59 -40.58
N PRO A 113 -24.92 -17.06 -41.74
CA PRO A 113 -23.62 -17.39 -42.32
C PRO A 113 -22.47 -16.90 -41.43
N PHE A 114 -21.40 -17.70 -41.35
CA PHE A 114 -20.14 -17.24 -40.76
C PHE A 114 -19.54 -16.11 -41.61
N CYS A 115 -19.06 -15.07 -40.94
CA CYS A 115 -18.44 -13.95 -41.62
C CYS A 115 -16.94 -14.22 -41.78
N GLY A 116 -16.53 -14.72 -42.96
CA GLY A 116 -15.12 -15.09 -43.20
C GLY A 116 -14.62 -16.19 -42.26
N GLY A 117 -15.52 -17.08 -41.81
CA GLY A 117 -15.21 -18.18 -40.89
C GLY A 117 -15.24 -17.82 -39.40
N LYS A 118 -15.67 -16.61 -39.01
CA LYS A 118 -15.77 -16.16 -37.61
C LYS A 118 -17.14 -15.56 -37.28
N LEU A 119 -17.47 -15.55 -35.99
CA LEU A 119 -18.67 -14.92 -35.43
C LEU A 119 -18.40 -13.44 -35.11
N CYS A 120 -19.30 -12.55 -35.53
CA CYS A 120 -19.26 -11.14 -35.11
C CYS A 120 -19.90 -10.99 -33.72
N VAL A 121 -19.34 -10.13 -32.87
CA VAL A 121 -19.89 -9.87 -31.52
C VAL A 121 -21.15 -9.00 -31.56
N GLU A 122 -21.81 -8.84 -30.42
CA GLU A 122 -22.94 -7.94 -30.25
C GLU A 122 -22.59 -6.51 -30.72
N ASN A 123 -23.52 -5.87 -31.41
CA ASN A 123 -23.33 -4.60 -32.10
C ASN A 123 -22.34 -4.62 -33.29
N ALA A 124 -22.14 -5.78 -33.93
CA ALA A 124 -21.41 -5.92 -35.19
C ALA A 124 -22.23 -6.68 -36.25
N HIS A 125 -21.91 -6.44 -37.52
CA HIS A 125 -22.53 -7.08 -38.69
C HIS A 125 -21.45 -7.55 -39.67
N CYS A 126 -21.84 -8.47 -40.56
CA CYS A 126 -20.96 -8.97 -41.59
C CYS A 126 -21.10 -8.17 -42.88
N VAL A 127 -19.99 -7.64 -43.41
CA VAL A 127 -19.93 -6.97 -44.72
C VAL A 127 -18.82 -7.59 -45.54
N ALA A 128 -19.16 -8.15 -46.71
CA ALA A 128 -18.21 -8.77 -47.64
C ALA A 128 -17.27 -9.80 -46.98
N GLY A 129 -17.77 -10.61 -46.05
CA GLY A 129 -16.98 -11.64 -45.35
C GLY A 129 -16.09 -11.12 -44.22
N ARG A 130 -16.22 -9.86 -43.81
CA ARG A 130 -15.51 -9.28 -42.66
C ARG A 130 -16.49 -8.66 -41.65
N CYS A 131 -16.31 -8.96 -40.36
CA CYS A 131 -17.12 -8.33 -39.31
C CYS A 131 -16.75 -6.85 -39.17
N SER A 132 -17.77 -6.00 -38.99
CA SER A 132 -17.68 -4.57 -38.74
C SER A 132 -18.69 -4.15 -37.69
N CYS A 133 -18.31 -3.27 -36.74
CA CYS A 133 -19.26 -2.73 -35.77
C CYS A 133 -20.39 -1.96 -36.49
N HIS A 134 -21.60 -1.95 -35.92
CA HIS A 134 -22.70 -1.14 -36.43
C HIS A 134 -22.37 0.35 -36.37
N THR A 135 -23.06 1.14 -37.20
CA THR A 135 -23.00 2.61 -37.14
C THR A 135 -23.31 3.09 -35.73
N GLY A 136 -22.46 3.95 -35.16
CA GLY A 136 -22.58 4.39 -33.78
C GLY A 136 -21.75 3.59 -32.77
N PHE A 137 -21.02 2.55 -33.22
CA PHE A 137 -20.16 1.72 -32.38
C PHE A 137 -18.75 1.57 -32.99
N HIS A 138 -17.74 1.40 -32.14
CA HIS A 138 -16.35 1.12 -32.53
C HIS A 138 -15.73 0.01 -31.66
N GLY A 139 -14.55 -0.46 -32.02
CA GLY A 139 -13.83 -1.52 -31.30
C GLY A 139 -13.47 -2.68 -32.21
N ASN A 140 -13.12 -3.81 -31.60
CA ASN A 140 -12.81 -5.03 -32.36
C ASN A 140 -14.11 -5.84 -32.56
N PRO A 141 -14.57 -6.03 -33.81
CA PRO A 141 -15.85 -6.67 -34.11
C PRO A 141 -15.88 -8.20 -33.85
N PHE A 142 -14.78 -8.74 -33.31
CA PHE A 142 -14.68 -10.12 -32.80
C PHE A 142 -14.53 -10.19 -31.27
N PHE A 143 -14.28 -9.07 -30.59
CA PHE A 143 -14.14 -9.02 -29.11
C PHE A 143 -15.21 -8.15 -28.46
N LYS A 144 -15.35 -6.90 -28.90
CA LYS A 144 -16.30 -5.93 -28.33
C LYS A 144 -16.48 -4.73 -29.25
N CYS A 145 -17.74 -4.40 -29.55
CA CYS A 145 -18.14 -3.13 -30.14
C CYS A 145 -18.82 -2.27 -29.04
N GLU A 146 -18.30 -1.08 -28.77
CA GLU A 146 -18.83 -0.14 -27.77
C GLU A 146 -19.31 1.17 -28.43
N PRO A 147 -20.28 1.89 -27.83
CA PRO A 147 -20.76 3.17 -28.38
C PRO A 147 -19.60 4.15 -28.61
N LEU A 148 -19.69 4.99 -29.65
CA LEU A 148 -18.65 5.95 -30.03
C LEU A 148 -18.16 6.85 -28.88
N ASP A 149 -19.01 7.14 -27.90
CA ASP A 149 -18.69 8.02 -26.77
C ASP A 149 -17.85 7.32 -25.68
N TYR A 150 -17.73 5.99 -25.72
CA TYR A 150 -17.06 5.17 -24.72
C TYR A 150 -15.77 4.57 -25.27
N CYS A 151 -14.77 4.45 -24.41
CA CYS A 151 -13.46 3.88 -24.71
C CYS A 151 -12.98 3.06 -23.51
N GLY A 152 -12.97 1.72 -23.65
CA GLY A 152 -12.64 0.82 -22.55
C GLY A 152 -13.58 0.97 -21.34
N GLY A 153 -14.85 1.35 -21.59
CA GLY A 153 -15.84 1.57 -20.54
C GLY A 153 -15.84 2.95 -19.86
N LYS A 154 -15.05 3.91 -20.35
CA LYS A 154 -15.05 5.32 -19.87
C LYS A 154 -15.26 6.30 -21.02
N ARG A 155 -15.84 7.47 -20.74
CA ARG A 155 -15.92 8.56 -21.72
C ARG A 155 -14.57 9.28 -21.82
N CYS A 156 -14.14 9.59 -23.04
CA CYS A 156 -12.95 10.40 -23.27
C CYS A 156 -13.25 11.90 -23.14
N HIS A 157 -12.22 12.70 -22.91
CA HIS A 157 -12.32 14.15 -22.97
C HIS A 157 -12.75 14.61 -24.38
N MET A 158 -13.42 15.77 -24.52
CA MET A 158 -13.93 16.24 -25.82
C MET A 158 -12.85 16.37 -26.91
N ASN A 159 -11.61 16.70 -26.51
CA ASN A 159 -10.45 16.83 -27.39
C ASN A 159 -9.58 15.56 -27.45
N ALA A 160 -10.13 14.41 -27.05
CA ALA A 160 -9.49 13.10 -27.14
C ALA A 160 -10.20 12.22 -28.19
N MET A 161 -9.55 11.11 -28.52
CA MET A 161 -10.06 10.02 -29.34
C MET A 161 -9.73 8.68 -28.69
N CYS A 162 -10.52 7.66 -28.97
CA CYS A 162 -10.23 6.30 -28.51
C CYS A 162 -9.23 5.63 -29.45
N GLU A 163 -8.13 5.11 -28.91
CA GLU A 163 -7.16 4.28 -29.64
C GLU A 163 -6.78 3.08 -28.75
N ASP A 164 -6.97 1.85 -29.25
CA ASP A 164 -6.73 0.60 -28.52
C ASP A 164 -7.41 0.52 -27.14
N TYR A 165 -8.68 0.93 -27.06
CA TYR A 165 -9.46 0.99 -25.80
C TYR A 165 -8.88 1.93 -24.73
N LYS A 166 -8.00 2.87 -25.11
CA LYS A 166 -7.51 3.95 -24.24
C LYS A 166 -7.80 5.30 -24.88
N CYS A 167 -8.24 6.24 -24.06
CA CYS A 167 -8.36 7.62 -24.53
C CYS A 167 -6.98 8.22 -24.74
N LYS A 168 -6.74 8.77 -25.93
CA LYS A 168 -5.55 9.55 -26.28
C LYS A 168 -5.96 10.90 -26.82
N CYS A 169 -5.18 11.93 -26.54
CA CYS A 169 -5.47 13.26 -27.05
C CYS A 169 -5.36 13.33 -28.57
N ARG A 170 -6.22 14.15 -29.19
CA ARG A 170 -6.18 14.37 -30.64
C ARG A 170 -4.85 15.00 -31.05
N LYS A 171 -4.45 14.81 -32.30
CA LYS A 171 -3.19 15.37 -32.83
C LYS A 171 -3.15 16.88 -32.59
N GLY A 172 -2.05 17.36 -32.00
CA GLY A 172 -1.90 18.76 -31.57
C GLY A 172 -2.35 19.03 -30.12
N TYR A 173 -2.99 18.07 -29.44
CA TYR A 173 -3.39 18.17 -28.04
C TYR A 173 -2.58 17.19 -27.17
N HIS A 174 -2.34 17.57 -25.92
CA HIS A 174 -1.53 16.83 -24.97
C HIS A 174 -2.26 16.71 -23.62
N GLY A 175 -2.18 15.57 -22.94
CA GLY A 175 -2.92 15.32 -21.70
C GLY A 175 -3.15 13.84 -21.42
N ASP A 176 -4.11 13.53 -20.54
CA ASP A 176 -4.40 12.17 -20.08
C ASP A 176 -5.45 11.43 -20.93
N GLY A 177 -6.13 12.13 -21.84
CA GLY A 177 -7.16 11.57 -22.72
C GLY A 177 -8.55 11.45 -22.10
N TYR A 178 -8.68 11.41 -20.78
CA TYR A 178 -9.95 11.17 -20.09
C TYR A 178 -10.58 12.44 -19.56
N TYR A 179 -9.80 13.27 -18.88
CA TYR A 179 -10.26 14.48 -18.22
C TYR A 179 -9.67 15.72 -18.85
N PHE A 180 -8.56 15.60 -19.57
CA PHE A 180 -7.82 16.76 -20.08
C PHE A 180 -7.04 16.45 -21.36
N CYS A 181 -7.21 17.30 -22.38
CA CYS A 181 -6.39 17.35 -23.60
C CYS A 181 -6.32 18.79 -24.11
N ASP A 182 -5.10 19.33 -24.23
CA ASP A 182 -4.83 20.75 -24.45
C ASP A 182 -3.84 21.02 -25.60
N PRO A 183 -4.12 22.01 -26.46
CA PRO A 183 -3.35 22.27 -27.66
C PRO A 183 -1.92 22.81 -27.43
N GLU A 184 -1.56 23.28 -26.23
CA GLU A 184 -0.25 23.95 -26.04
C GLU A 184 0.86 23.05 -25.47
N GLY A 185 0.55 21.86 -24.96
CA GLY A 185 1.54 20.91 -24.44
C GLY A 185 1.76 20.94 -22.92
N PHE A 186 2.81 20.27 -22.44
CA PHE A 186 3.03 19.95 -21.03
C PHE A 186 3.07 21.19 -20.11
N CYS A 187 2.06 21.27 -19.21
CA CYS A 187 1.64 22.42 -18.38
C CYS A 187 1.33 23.75 -19.09
N LYS A 188 1.13 23.73 -20.40
CA LYS A 188 0.65 24.87 -21.17
C LYS A 188 -0.85 24.65 -21.41
N GLY A 189 -1.65 25.39 -20.65
CA GLY A 189 -3.12 25.38 -20.64
C GLY A 189 -3.79 24.69 -19.44
N VAL A 190 -3.09 23.82 -18.70
CA VAL A 190 -3.50 23.44 -17.32
C VAL A 190 -3.16 24.58 -16.36
N LYS A 191 -4.17 25.27 -15.82
CA LYS A 191 -3.97 26.12 -14.63
C LYS A 191 -3.75 25.21 -13.42
N CYS A 192 -2.49 25.02 -13.03
CA CYS A 192 -2.16 24.28 -11.81
C CYS A 192 -2.82 24.94 -10.58
N ALA A 193 -3.07 24.14 -9.54
CA ALA A 193 -3.69 24.63 -8.31
C ALA A 193 -2.86 25.76 -7.68
N GLN A 194 -3.49 26.59 -6.85
CA GLN A 194 -2.72 27.58 -6.09
C GLN A 194 -1.63 26.89 -5.25
N ASN A 195 -0.45 27.51 -5.17
CA ASN A 195 0.74 26.97 -4.49
C ASN A 195 1.31 25.68 -5.12
N SER A 196 1.09 25.48 -6.41
CA SER A 196 1.77 24.47 -7.22
C SER A 196 2.60 25.10 -8.33
N GLU A 197 3.44 24.30 -8.96
CA GLU A 197 4.28 24.68 -10.09
C GLU A 197 4.32 23.54 -11.11
N CYS A 198 4.62 23.88 -12.36
CA CYS A 198 4.86 22.86 -13.36
C CYS A 198 6.29 22.35 -13.26
N VAL A 199 6.44 21.04 -13.03
CA VAL A 199 7.73 20.35 -13.10
C VAL A 199 7.58 19.18 -14.08
N ASP A 200 8.40 19.18 -15.12
CA ASP A 200 8.43 18.14 -16.16
C ASP A 200 7.03 17.80 -16.74
N GLY A 201 6.19 18.82 -16.93
CA GLY A 201 4.85 18.65 -17.50
C GLY A 201 3.75 18.22 -16.54
N ARG A 202 4.01 18.22 -15.23
CA ARG A 202 3.02 17.96 -14.19
C ARG A 202 2.91 19.12 -13.21
N CYS A 203 1.69 19.41 -12.77
CA CYS A 203 1.47 20.28 -11.64
C CYS A 203 1.86 19.56 -10.33
N VAL A 204 2.87 20.08 -9.64
CA VAL A 204 3.39 19.57 -8.37
C VAL A 204 3.25 20.67 -7.32
N CYS A 205 2.81 20.32 -6.11
CA CYS A 205 2.77 21.31 -5.03
C CYS A 205 4.18 21.86 -4.77
N ARG A 206 4.27 23.18 -4.62
CA ARG A 206 5.53 23.85 -4.23
C ARG A 206 5.99 23.30 -2.88
N GLY A 207 7.29 23.42 -2.61
CA GLY A 207 7.84 23.05 -1.30
C GLY A 207 7.09 23.74 -0.14
N GLY A 208 6.84 22.99 0.94
CA GLY A 208 5.99 23.41 2.06
C GLY A 208 4.49 23.20 1.87
N PHE A 209 4.07 22.75 0.68
CA PHE A 209 2.69 22.41 0.39
C PHE A 209 2.53 20.92 0.05
N VAL A 210 1.38 20.37 0.43
CA VAL A 210 1.00 18.97 0.19
C VAL A 210 -0.38 18.92 -0.46
N GLY A 211 -0.68 17.82 -1.14
CA GLY A 211 -1.91 17.66 -1.90
C GLY A 211 -1.64 17.28 -3.37
N ASP A 212 -2.65 17.49 -4.20
CA ASP A 212 -2.58 17.23 -5.64
C ASP A 212 -2.36 18.55 -6.36
N GLY A 213 -1.21 18.70 -7.03
CA GLY A 213 -0.85 19.93 -7.74
C GLY A 213 -1.85 20.35 -8.82
N HIS A 214 -2.70 19.44 -9.31
CA HIS A 214 -3.77 19.78 -10.25
C HIS A 214 -5.06 20.25 -9.55
N ARG A 215 -5.27 19.89 -8.27
CA ARG A 215 -6.54 20.13 -7.57
C ARG A 215 -6.41 21.15 -6.44
N LYS A 216 -5.51 20.88 -5.49
CA LYS A 216 -5.35 21.69 -4.28
C LYS A 216 -4.01 21.37 -3.61
N CYS A 217 -3.28 22.42 -3.27
CA CYS A 217 -2.09 22.34 -2.44
C CYS A 217 -2.32 23.14 -1.15
N GLU A 218 -2.14 22.48 -0.02
CA GLU A 218 -2.32 23.04 1.32
C GLU A 218 -0.99 23.10 2.03
N ARG A 219 -0.77 24.18 2.77
CA ARG A 219 0.45 24.33 3.56
C ARG A 219 0.49 23.26 4.65
N LYS A 220 1.64 22.61 4.80
CA LYS A 220 1.95 21.79 5.97
C LYS A 220 3.40 22.02 6.37
N CYS A 221 3.59 22.57 7.58
CA CYS A 221 4.91 22.79 8.14
C CYS A 221 5.53 21.48 8.66
N ILE A 222 6.00 20.62 7.73
CA ILE A 222 6.65 19.34 8.05
C ILE A 222 8.14 19.38 7.69
N CYS A 223 8.98 19.39 8.70
CA CYS A 223 10.44 19.27 8.59
C CYS A 223 10.90 17.87 9.01
N SER A 224 12.02 17.41 8.49
CA SER A 224 12.61 16.14 8.93
C SER A 224 14.13 16.18 8.91
N ALA A 225 14.76 15.47 9.84
CA ALA A 225 16.18 15.18 9.82
C ALA A 225 16.40 13.66 9.94
N PHE A 226 17.19 13.06 9.04
CA PHE A 226 17.30 11.60 8.94
C PHE A 226 18.67 11.11 8.46
N SER A 227 18.96 9.82 8.69
CA SER A 227 20.22 9.15 8.33
C SER A 227 21.45 9.86 8.93
N ASN A 228 22.47 10.17 8.12
CA ASN A 228 23.62 10.98 8.48
C ASN A 228 23.26 12.49 8.52
N ALA A 229 22.10 12.81 9.09
CA ALA A 229 21.51 14.14 9.29
C ALA A 229 21.23 14.99 8.04
N TYR A 230 20.70 14.38 6.99
CA TYR A 230 20.05 15.18 5.94
C TYR A 230 18.83 15.89 6.52
N ILE A 231 18.75 17.20 6.31
CA ILE A 231 17.63 18.01 6.78
C ILE A 231 16.79 18.39 5.58
N LYS A 232 15.49 18.12 5.66
CA LYS A 232 14.47 18.67 4.76
C LYS A 232 13.72 19.75 5.52
N THR A 233 13.84 20.98 5.06
CA THR A 233 13.21 22.16 5.66
C THR A 233 11.69 22.10 5.51
N TYR A 234 10.98 23.02 6.18
CA TYR A 234 9.54 23.13 6.04
C TYR A 234 9.11 23.43 4.61
N ASP A 235 9.81 24.33 3.91
CA ASP A 235 9.49 24.69 2.53
C ASP A 235 10.21 23.82 1.49
N GLY A 236 10.68 22.64 1.89
CA GLY A 236 11.14 21.58 0.99
C GLY A 236 12.56 21.72 0.45
N GLN A 237 13.38 22.63 1.00
CA GLN A 237 14.81 22.63 0.78
C GLN A 237 15.51 21.49 1.50
N PHE A 238 16.69 21.13 1.01
CA PHE A 238 17.53 20.13 1.62
C PHE A 238 18.89 20.71 1.98
N ILE A 239 19.32 20.46 3.21
CA ILE A 239 20.61 20.85 3.73
C ILE A 239 21.36 19.57 4.09
N TYR A 240 22.56 19.39 3.53
CA TYR A 240 23.43 18.29 3.94
C TYR A 240 24.29 18.69 5.13
N HIS A 241 24.31 17.84 6.15
CA HIS A 241 24.99 18.11 7.41
C HIS A 241 25.90 16.96 7.80
N ASN A 242 27.09 17.27 8.35
CA ASN A 242 27.94 16.26 8.97
C ASN A 242 28.78 16.84 10.13
N GLY A 243 28.18 16.93 11.32
CA GLY A 243 28.89 17.37 12.53
C GLY A 243 28.32 16.77 13.81
N ALA A 244 29.21 16.32 14.71
CA ALA A 244 28.84 15.74 16.01
C ALA A 244 28.58 16.83 17.07
N CYS A 245 27.53 17.62 16.86
CA CYS A 245 27.14 18.70 17.77
C CYS A 245 25.65 18.68 18.12
N ARG A 246 25.25 19.59 19.01
CA ARG A 246 23.85 19.92 19.27
C ARG A 246 23.46 21.09 18.37
N TYR A 247 22.34 20.94 17.66
CA TYR A 247 21.86 21.95 16.72
C TYR A 247 20.40 22.30 16.99
N THR A 248 20.05 23.58 16.82
CA THR A 248 18.65 24.01 16.80
C THR A 248 18.02 23.57 15.49
N LEU A 249 17.19 22.52 15.56
CA LEU A 249 16.43 22.04 14.42
C LEU A 249 15.33 23.03 14.07
N THR A 250 14.52 23.43 15.05
CA THR A 250 13.46 24.41 14.87
C THR A 250 13.04 25.05 16.19
N LYS A 251 12.67 26.32 16.16
CA LYS A 251 12.18 27.09 17.31
C LYS A 251 11.11 28.07 16.86
N SER A 252 10.05 28.23 17.65
CA SER A 252 9.07 29.29 17.45
C SER A 252 9.62 30.67 17.86
N THR A 253 9.39 31.69 17.05
CA THR A 253 9.81 33.06 17.32
C THR A 253 8.68 33.95 17.83
N ARG A 254 7.44 33.44 17.91
CA ARG A 254 6.34 34.17 18.53
C ARG A 254 6.56 34.30 20.03
N PHE A 255 6.45 35.53 20.52
CA PHE A 255 6.55 35.84 21.94
C PHE A 255 5.66 37.04 22.29
N PRO A 256 4.94 36.99 23.43
CA PRO A 256 4.72 35.82 24.28
C PRO A 256 3.75 34.84 23.61
N ASP A 257 4.05 33.54 23.67
CA ASP A 257 3.20 32.47 23.14
C ASP A 257 3.27 31.28 24.11
N PRO A 258 2.17 30.88 24.78
CA PRO A 258 2.13 29.69 25.62
C PRO A 258 2.52 28.40 24.88
N CYS A 259 2.32 28.39 23.55
CA CYS A 259 2.70 27.30 22.65
C CYS A 259 4.13 27.45 22.11
N ALA A 260 4.93 28.37 22.64
CA ALA A 260 6.32 28.52 22.24
C ALA A 260 7.09 27.21 22.49
N PHE A 261 7.86 26.79 21.49
CA PHE A 261 8.65 25.57 21.55
C PHE A 261 10.05 25.76 20.97
N HIS A 262 10.97 24.92 21.43
CA HIS A 262 12.34 24.82 20.93
C HIS A 262 12.70 23.35 20.79
N ILE A 263 13.15 22.94 19.61
CA ILE A 263 13.59 21.58 19.33
C ILE A 263 15.04 21.58 18.87
N ASP A 264 15.88 20.85 19.60
CA ASP A 264 17.26 20.56 19.23
C ASP A 264 17.43 19.09 18.81
N VAL A 265 18.42 18.84 17.95
CA VAL A 265 18.94 17.50 17.67
C VAL A 265 20.36 17.38 18.21
N ILE A 266 20.63 16.26 18.88
CA ILE A 266 21.97 15.90 19.37
C ILE A 266 22.56 14.88 18.41
N MET A 267 23.68 15.23 17.79
CA MET A 267 24.40 14.36 16.87
C MET A 267 25.70 13.86 17.47
N LYS A 268 26.05 12.61 17.20
CA LYS A 268 27.32 11.99 17.60
C LYS A 268 27.94 11.27 16.40
N SER A 269 29.27 11.29 16.32
CA SER A 269 30.01 10.44 15.39
C SER A 269 29.91 8.99 15.82
N ASP A 270 29.71 8.09 14.86
CA ASP A 270 29.95 6.67 15.06
C ASP A 270 31.43 6.31 14.87
N ASP A 271 31.78 5.06 15.12
CA ASP A 271 33.16 4.54 15.06
C ASP A 271 33.78 4.66 13.65
N HIS A 272 32.95 4.87 12.61
CA HIS A 272 33.37 5.04 11.22
C HIS A 272 33.42 6.53 10.82
N GLY A 273 33.22 7.42 11.79
CA GLY A 273 33.26 8.87 11.64
C GLY A 273 32.05 9.44 10.90
N ALA A 274 30.94 8.72 10.77
CA ALA A 274 29.68 9.27 10.26
C ALA A 274 28.87 9.86 11.42
N SER A 275 28.37 11.09 11.26
CA SER A 275 27.55 11.73 12.28
C SER A 275 26.09 11.27 12.16
N LYS A 276 25.51 10.77 13.26
CA LYS A 276 24.09 10.36 13.31
C LYS A 276 23.35 11.13 14.40
N ILE A 277 22.08 11.40 14.15
CA ILE A 277 21.17 11.90 15.19
C ILE A 277 21.09 10.82 16.26
N LYS A 278 21.22 11.19 17.53
CA LYS A 278 21.15 10.26 18.67
C LYS A 278 20.03 10.60 19.63
N ALA A 279 19.66 11.87 19.72
CA ALA A 279 18.55 12.28 20.54
C ALA A 279 17.90 13.55 19.99
N VAL A 280 16.64 13.75 20.34
CA VAL A 280 15.85 14.95 20.08
C VAL A 280 15.48 15.56 21.42
N VAL A 281 15.76 16.84 21.62
CA VAL A 281 15.37 17.58 22.82
C VAL A 281 14.23 18.52 22.45
N VAL A 282 13.09 18.35 23.10
CA VAL A 282 11.87 19.15 22.91
C VAL A 282 11.61 19.95 24.17
N GLU A 283 11.57 21.27 24.03
CA GLU A 283 11.23 22.21 25.09
C GLU A 283 9.89 22.88 24.74
N ILE A 284 8.87 22.68 25.59
CA ILE A 284 7.53 23.28 25.47
C ILE A 284 6.86 23.29 26.85
N PHE A 285 6.03 24.28 27.16
CA PHE A 285 5.38 24.43 28.48
C PHE A 285 6.37 24.42 29.66
N HIS A 286 7.54 25.02 29.49
CA HIS A 286 8.65 25.02 30.46
C HIS A 286 9.16 23.62 30.86
N ARG A 287 8.88 22.61 30.04
CA ARG A 287 9.32 21.23 30.25
C ARG A 287 10.39 20.88 29.22
N ARG A 288 11.43 20.15 29.64
CA ARG A 288 12.51 19.70 28.77
C ARG A 288 12.47 18.19 28.64
N ILE A 289 12.08 17.71 27.47
CA ILE A 289 11.88 16.29 27.14
C ILE A 289 12.94 15.86 26.14
N GLN A 290 13.68 14.79 26.43
CA GLN A 290 14.66 14.20 25.53
C GLN A 290 14.20 12.83 25.05
N LEU A 291 14.04 12.67 23.74
CA LEU A 291 13.78 11.40 23.07
C LEU A 291 15.12 10.82 22.62
N GLY A 292 15.57 9.75 23.26
CA GLY A 292 16.89 9.14 23.09
C GLY A 292 16.89 7.83 22.30
N PRO A 293 18.07 7.19 22.18
CA PRO A 293 18.22 5.91 21.50
C PRO A 293 17.36 4.82 22.14
N GLY A 294 16.90 3.86 21.34
CA GLY A 294 16.08 2.76 21.83
C GLY A 294 14.74 3.21 22.42
N TYR A 295 14.27 4.40 22.02
CA TYR A 295 13.04 5.03 22.49
C TYR A 295 13.02 5.39 23.98
N ASN A 296 14.20 5.57 24.60
CA ASN A 296 14.28 6.09 25.96
C ASN A 296 13.76 7.54 26.00
N ILE A 297 12.95 7.87 27.00
CA ILE A 297 12.36 9.19 27.18
C ILE A 297 12.86 9.76 28.50
N TYR A 298 13.39 10.97 28.47
CA TYR A 298 13.84 11.66 29.68
C TYR A 298 13.13 12.99 29.86
N GLU A 299 12.62 13.29 31.05
CA GLU A 299 12.12 14.62 31.42
C GLU A 299 13.08 15.21 32.46
N ASN A 300 13.69 16.36 32.15
CA ASN A 300 14.70 16.99 33.02
C ASN A 300 15.86 16.05 33.44
N GLY A 301 16.10 14.99 32.66
CA GLY A 301 17.12 13.97 32.91
C GLY A 301 16.58 12.67 33.52
N TYR A 302 15.40 12.65 34.12
CA TYR A 302 14.78 11.46 34.71
C TYR A 302 14.19 10.55 33.63
N LEU A 303 14.39 9.24 33.73
CA LEU A 303 13.87 8.26 32.78
C LEU A 303 12.37 8.02 32.99
N HIS A 304 11.60 8.06 31.92
CA HIS A 304 10.17 7.72 31.91
C HIS A 304 9.88 6.51 31.01
N TYR A 305 8.81 5.80 31.33
CA TYR A 305 8.29 4.70 30.54
C TYR A 305 6.93 5.05 29.92
N LEU A 306 6.60 4.40 28.80
CA LEU A 306 5.30 4.55 28.15
C LEU A 306 4.28 3.53 28.68
N PRO A 307 2.99 3.90 28.78
CA PRO A 307 2.38 5.16 28.34
C PRO A 307 2.71 6.38 29.22
N LEU A 308 2.85 7.56 28.59
CA LEU A 308 3.29 8.78 29.26
C LEU A 308 2.46 9.99 28.82
N SER A 309 1.98 10.73 29.81
CA SER A 309 1.36 12.02 29.63
C SER A 309 1.91 13.00 30.64
N LEU A 310 2.24 14.20 30.18
CA LEU A 310 2.90 15.25 30.96
C LEU A 310 2.07 16.54 30.91
N HIS A 311 2.39 17.46 31.81
CA HIS A 311 1.78 18.80 31.89
C HIS A 311 0.24 18.76 31.83
N SER A 312 -0.39 18.10 32.80
CA SER A 312 -1.86 18.02 32.93
C SER A 312 -2.55 17.55 31.64
N GLN A 313 -2.00 16.50 31.00
CA GLN A 313 -2.50 15.92 29.75
C GLN A 313 -2.38 16.81 28.50
N GLN A 314 -1.55 17.85 28.53
CA GLN A 314 -1.31 18.67 27.33
C GLN A 314 -0.18 18.14 26.45
N ILE A 315 0.66 17.25 26.99
CA ILE A 315 1.69 16.53 26.25
C ILE A 315 1.37 15.03 26.36
N HIS A 316 1.33 14.35 25.23
CA HIS A 316 1.24 12.90 25.17
C HIS A 316 2.39 12.33 24.36
N ILE A 317 2.98 11.25 24.86
CA ILE A 317 4.03 10.52 24.15
C ILE A 317 3.55 9.08 24.00
N ARG A 318 3.46 8.61 22.75
CA ARG A 318 2.91 7.29 22.42
C ARG A 318 3.80 6.57 21.42
N TYR A 319 3.76 5.24 21.44
CA TYR A 319 4.22 4.47 20.28
C TYR A 319 3.14 4.51 19.20
N THR A 320 3.55 4.82 17.97
CA THR A 320 2.74 4.62 16.77
C THR A 320 3.61 3.89 15.76
N GLY A 321 3.26 2.63 15.49
CA GLY A 321 4.07 1.75 14.64
C GLY A 321 5.52 1.68 15.12
N ASN A 322 6.43 2.23 14.31
CA ASN A 322 7.88 2.28 14.57
C ASN A 322 8.39 3.62 15.11
N TRP A 323 7.48 4.51 15.53
CA TRP A 323 7.81 5.86 15.95
C TRP A 323 7.33 6.08 17.38
N LEU A 324 8.12 6.83 18.15
CA LEU A 324 7.59 7.63 19.24
C LEU A 324 6.96 8.88 18.64
N LEU A 325 5.69 9.11 18.95
CA LEU A 325 4.98 10.33 18.60
C LEU A 325 4.71 11.12 19.87
N LEU A 326 5.36 12.28 19.98
CA LEU A 326 5.02 13.32 20.94
C LEU A 326 4.00 14.26 20.29
N THR A 327 2.84 14.41 20.90
CA THR A 327 1.79 15.36 20.49
C THR A 327 1.51 16.35 21.59
N THR A 328 1.20 17.60 21.23
CA THR A 328 0.72 18.60 22.18
C THR A 328 -0.60 19.24 21.75
N THR A 329 -1.31 19.84 22.71
CA THR A 329 -2.54 20.62 22.46
C THR A 329 -2.32 21.84 21.57
N CYS A 330 -1.06 22.28 21.41
CA CYS A 330 -0.66 23.35 20.50
C CYS A 330 -0.55 22.92 19.03
N GLY A 331 -0.84 21.65 18.71
CA GLY A 331 -0.70 21.10 17.36
C GLY A 331 0.76 20.86 16.95
N LEU A 332 1.67 20.71 17.93
CA LEU A 332 3.03 20.26 17.67
C LEU A 332 3.08 18.74 17.69
N HIS A 333 3.66 18.16 16.65
CA HIS A 333 3.92 16.72 16.55
C HIS A 333 5.39 16.45 16.27
N VAL A 334 5.99 15.54 17.04
CA VAL A 334 7.39 15.12 16.88
C VAL A 334 7.43 13.60 16.80
N TRP A 335 7.84 13.07 15.65
CA TRP A 335 8.09 11.64 15.45
C TRP A 335 9.58 11.35 15.59
N TRP A 336 9.93 10.34 16.40
CA TRP A 336 11.29 9.86 16.59
C TRP A 336 11.34 8.33 16.41
N ASN A 337 12.20 7.84 15.52
CA ASN A 337 12.28 6.39 15.23
C ASN A 337 13.16 5.60 16.22
N GLY A 338 13.64 6.20 17.29
CA GLY A 338 14.50 5.53 18.27
C GLY A 338 15.97 5.39 17.85
N ASP A 339 16.36 5.84 16.65
CA ASP A 339 17.72 5.65 16.12
C ASP A 339 18.32 6.90 15.50
N SER A 340 17.78 7.36 14.37
CA SER A 340 18.46 8.32 13.48
C SER A 340 17.53 9.20 12.63
N SER A 341 16.20 9.12 12.83
CA SER A 341 15.23 9.90 12.05
C SER A 341 14.23 10.60 12.95
N VAL A 342 14.10 11.91 12.74
CA VAL A 342 13.11 12.77 13.38
C VAL A 342 12.28 13.50 12.32
N MET A 343 10.98 13.61 12.57
CA MET A 343 10.08 14.46 11.79
C MET A 343 9.34 15.39 12.75
N VAL A 344 9.21 16.65 12.38
CA VAL A 344 8.51 17.67 13.16
C VAL A 344 7.42 18.28 12.29
N GLN A 345 6.19 18.26 12.80
CA GLN A 345 5.09 19.04 12.24
C GLN A 345 4.72 20.14 13.24
N ALA A 346 4.92 21.39 12.82
CA ALA A 346 4.43 22.55 13.56
C ALA A 346 3.00 22.91 13.11
N SER A 347 2.24 23.57 13.97
CA SER A 347 0.96 24.15 13.59
C SER A 347 1.14 25.13 12.44
N ASN A 348 0.20 25.13 11.48
CA ASN A 348 0.22 26.08 10.37
C ASN A 348 0.12 27.54 10.84
N THR A 349 -0.38 27.79 12.07
CA THR A 349 -0.35 29.13 12.64
C THR A 349 1.09 29.60 12.76
N CYS A 350 2.09 28.73 13.01
CA CYS A 350 3.51 29.08 13.17
C CYS A 350 4.21 29.48 11.87
N SER A 351 3.52 29.43 10.73
CA SER A 351 4.04 29.93 9.44
C SER A 351 4.68 31.32 9.61
N SER A 352 5.88 31.50 9.07
CA SER A 352 6.69 32.73 9.15
C SER A 352 7.18 33.11 10.55
N HIS A 353 6.87 32.30 11.57
CA HIS A 353 7.28 32.50 12.96
C HIS A 353 8.11 31.32 13.48
N LEU A 354 8.91 30.74 12.60
CA LEU A 354 9.83 29.64 12.89
C LEU A 354 11.24 30.04 12.46
N THR A 355 12.24 29.54 13.18
CA THR A 355 13.66 29.66 12.85
C THR A 355 14.36 28.35 13.20
N GLY A 356 15.59 28.15 12.73
CA GLY A 356 16.34 26.91 12.88
C GLY A 356 16.73 26.31 11.54
N LEU A 357 17.36 25.14 11.58
CA LEU A 357 17.73 24.40 10.37
C LEU A 357 16.53 23.98 9.50
N CYS A 358 15.32 23.95 10.05
CA CYS A 358 14.09 23.69 9.31
C CYS A 358 13.55 24.91 8.54
N GLY A 359 14.15 26.09 8.65
CA GLY A 359 13.62 27.31 8.03
C GLY A 359 12.37 27.86 8.72
N ASN A 360 11.54 28.60 7.98
CA ASN A 360 10.48 29.45 8.55
C ASN A 360 9.03 29.04 8.16
N CYS A 361 8.85 28.09 7.25
CA CYS A 361 7.56 27.61 6.74
C CYS A 361 6.67 28.70 6.08
N ASN A 362 7.24 29.69 5.41
CA ASN A 362 6.49 30.75 4.75
C ASN A 362 6.09 30.42 3.30
N GLY A 363 6.55 29.28 2.76
CA GLY A 363 6.24 28.78 1.42
C GLY A 363 7.21 29.28 0.35
N LYS A 364 8.32 29.89 0.76
CA LYS A 364 9.37 30.41 -0.11
C LYS A 364 10.66 29.66 0.18
N TYR A 365 10.82 28.54 -0.50
CA TYR A 365 11.99 27.67 -0.36
C TYR A 365 13.35 28.38 -0.52
N VAL A 366 13.42 29.51 -1.24
CA VAL A 366 14.69 30.24 -1.43
C VAL A 366 15.21 30.90 -0.16
N ASP A 367 14.32 31.27 0.76
CA ASP A 367 14.66 31.99 2.00
C ASP A 367 14.88 31.07 3.20
N ASP A 368 14.79 29.75 3.00
CA ASP A 368 15.20 28.76 4.00
C ASP A 368 16.72 28.73 4.20
N PHE A 369 17.49 29.37 3.32
CA PHE A 369 18.94 29.48 3.40
C PHE A 369 19.41 30.75 4.14
N ILE A 370 18.68 31.13 5.19
CA ILE A 370 19.01 32.25 6.08
C ILE A 370 19.68 31.74 7.35
N THR A 371 20.85 32.28 7.68
CA THR A 371 21.58 31.96 8.91
C THR A 371 20.85 32.46 10.16
N ARG A 372 21.23 31.97 11.34
CA ARG A 372 20.69 32.47 12.63
C ARG A 372 20.80 33.99 12.80
N HIS A 373 21.77 34.63 12.14
CA HIS A 373 22.00 36.08 12.18
C HIS A 373 21.31 36.87 11.06
N GLY A 374 20.48 36.21 10.24
CA GLY A 374 19.70 36.86 9.18
C GLY A 374 20.43 37.01 7.85
N SER A 375 21.61 36.42 7.68
CA SER A 375 22.33 36.47 6.40
C SER A 375 21.76 35.45 5.40
N ASP A 376 21.39 35.90 4.20
CA ASP A 376 21.01 35.01 3.09
C ASP A 376 22.26 34.44 2.40
N VAL A 377 22.37 33.11 2.37
CA VAL A 377 23.48 32.40 1.70
C VAL A 377 23.01 31.55 0.50
N SER A 378 21.77 31.73 0.05
CA SER A 378 21.17 30.99 -1.08
C SER A 378 22.02 31.03 -2.36
N GLY A 379 22.73 32.14 -2.60
CA GLY A 379 23.62 32.33 -3.75
C GLY A 379 24.98 31.63 -3.66
N TYR A 380 25.34 31.03 -2.52
CA TYR A 380 26.63 30.32 -2.36
C TYR A 380 26.60 28.93 -3.01
N PRO A 381 27.76 28.39 -3.42
CA PRO A 381 27.86 26.98 -3.82
C PRO A 381 27.32 26.07 -2.71
N ALA A 382 26.59 25.01 -3.07
CA ALA A 382 25.83 24.18 -2.12
C ALA A 382 26.62 23.76 -0.87
N VAL A 383 27.87 23.33 -1.03
CA VAL A 383 28.74 22.93 0.10
C VAL A 383 29.02 24.12 1.04
N LYS A 384 29.31 25.31 0.50
CA LYS A 384 29.55 26.51 1.30
C LYS A 384 28.26 26.98 1.97
N ARG A 385 27.16 27.05 1.20
CA ARG A 385 25.84 27.44 1.69
C ARG A 385 25.40 26.60 2.88
N ASP A 386 25.41 25.27 2.72
CA ASP A 386 24.97 24.34 3.76
C ASP A 386 25.85 24.47 5.01
N LEU A 387 27.17 24.63 4.82
CA LEU A 387 28.12 24.82 5.92
C LEU A 387 27.86 26.10 6.74
N GLU A 388 27.61 27.23 6.08
CA GLU A 388 27.33 28.51 6.76
C GLU A 388 26.05 28.43 7.60
N ILE A 389 25.00 27.83 7.05
CA ILE A 389 23.73 27.63 7.77
C ILE A 389 23.94 26.76 8.99
N ILE A 390 24.58 25.59 8.82
CA ILE A 390 24.80 24.62 9.89
C ILE A 390 25.59 25.22 11.04
N LYS A 391 26.68 25.95 10.73
CA LYS A 391 27.50 26.61 11.75
C LYS A 391 26.69 27.62 12.56
N SER A 392 25.80 28.37 11.90
CA SER A 392 25.01 29.41 12.57
C SER A 392 24.00 28.85 13.59
N TYR A 393 23.56 27.60 13.43
CA TYR A 393 22.56 26.96 14.31
C TYR A 393 23.15 25.99 15.35
N ILE A 394 24.48 25.97 15.53
CA ILE A 394 25.11 25.24 16.65
C ILE A 394 24.59 25.81 17.97
N VAL A 395 24.21 24.94 18.90
CA VAL A 395 23.83 25.35 20.26
C VAL A 395 25.09 25.59 21.08
N THR A 396 25.20 26.80 21.62
CA THR A 396 26.33 27.25 22.43
C THR A 396 25.90 27.46 23.88
N MET A 397 26.84 27.28 24.81
CA MET A 397 26.72 27.60 26.22
C MET A 397 27.89 28.53 26.57
N ASN A 398 27.59 29.70 27.17
CA ASN A 398 28.58 30.76 27.44
C ASN A 398 29.39 31.19 26.19
N GLY A 399 28.75 31.24 25.03
CA GLY A 399 29.40 31.61 23.77
C GLY A 399 30.27 30.53 23.14
N GLN A 400 30.44 29.36 23.77
CA GLN A 400 31.19 28.23 23.22
C GLN A 400 30.25 27.08 22.82
N PRO A 401 30.56 26.30 21.76
CA PRO A 401 29.79 25.10 21.45
C PRO A 401 29.74 24.15 22.65
N ILE A 402 28.57 23.56 22.93
CA ILE A 402 28.40 22.61 24.05
C ILE A 402 29.39 21.42 23.95
N ASN A 403 29.88 21.12 22.74
CA ASN A 403 30.98 20.21 22.51
C ASN A 403 32.19 20.99 21.95
N MET A 404 33.29 21.08 22.71
CA MET A 404 34.50 21.83 22.33
C MET A 404 35.16 21.32 21.03
N GLN A 405 34.90 20.07 20.64
CA GLN A 405 35.33 19.45 19.37
C GLN A 405 34.32 19.62 18.23
N CYS A 406 33.31 20.47 18.41
CA CYS A 406 32.29 20.74 17.40
C CYS A 406 32.88 21.52 16.23
N ILE A 407 33.26 20.80 15.17
CA ILE A 407 33.54 21.38 13.87
C ILE A 407 32.36 20.99 12.98
N GLY A 408 31.54 21.97 12.58
CA GLY A 408 30.63 21.75 11.44
C GLY A 408 31.51 21.43 10.23
N THR A 409 31.59 20.16 9.85
CA THR A 409 32.37 19.71 8.69
C THR A 409 31.43 19.23 7.61
N LEU A 410 31.89 19.25 6.37
CA LEU A 410 31.26 18.48 5.30
C LEU A 410 32.33 17.55 4.75
N LYS A 411 32.14 16.25 4.91
CA LYS A 411 32.99 15.27 4.22
C LYS A 411 32.76 15.42 2.72
N LYS A 412 33.84 15.59 1.95
CA LYS A 412 33.78 15.68 0.49
C LYS A 412 33.18 14.38 -0.04
N SER A 413 32.03 14.45 -0.71
CA SER A 413 31.41 13.27 -1.30
C SER A 413 32.30 12.73 -2.40
N ALA A 414 32.75 11.48 -2.26
CA ALA A 414 33.23 10.73 -3.41
C ALA A 414 32.07 10.58 -4.40
N LYS A 415 32.36 10.71 -5.69
CA LYS A 415 31.37 10.36 -6.74
C LYS A 415 31.31 8.85 -6.85
N CYS A 416 30.10 8.31 -7.03
CA CYS A 416 29.93 6.89 -7.29
C CYS A 416 30.67 6.48 -8.57
N THR A 417 31.32 5.31 -8.56
CA THR A 417 31.83 4.69 -9.79
C THR A 417 30.67 4.12 -10.62
N LEU A 418 30.90 3.84 -11.91
CA LEU A 418 29.88 3.22 -12.77
C LEU A 418 29.38 1.87 -12.21
N THR A 419 30.26 1.09 -11.59
CA THR A 419 29.90 -0.18 -10.94
C THR A 419 29.05 0.00 -9.69
N GLN A 420 29.25 1.11 -8.94
CA GLN A 420 28.43 1.43 -7.78
C GLN A 420 27.03 1.91 -8.17
N GLU A 421 26.91 2.65 -9.28
CA GLU A 421 25.62 3.17 -9.75
C GLU A 421 24.61 2.06 -10.09
N SER A 422 25.05 0.93 -10.66
CA SER A 422 24.16 -0.20 -10.93
C SER A 422 23.66 -0.85 -9.65
N TYR A 423 24.52 -1.00 -8.65
CA TYR A 423 24.17 -1.52 -7.34
C TYR A 423 23.22 -0.61 -6.56
N VAL A 424 23.45 0.71 -6.60
CA VAL A 424 22.55 1.72 -6.00
C VAL A 424 21.14 1.66 -6.61
N ALA A 425 21.06 1.46 -7.93
CA ALA A 425 19.79 1.43 -8.66
C ALA A 425 18.94 0.18 -8.37
N ASP A 426 19.49 -0.82 -7.68
CA ASP A 426 18.75 -2.01 -7.26
C ASP A 426 17.63 -1.65 -6.29
N ALA A 427 16.46 -2.30 -6.44
CA ALA A 427 15.29 -2.06 -5.62
C ALA A 427 15.52 -2.39 -4.13
N ARG A 428 16.45 -3.31 -3.84
CA ARG A 428 16.89 -3.67 -2.48
C ARG A 428 17.64 -2.55 -1.78
N ILE A 429 18.22 -1.62 -2.55
CA ILE A 429 19.08 -0.54 -2.08
C ILE A 429 18.34 0.79 -2.18
N CYS A 430 18.59 1.62 -3.19
CA CYS A 430 17.94 2.94 -3.34
C CYS A 430 16.86 2.95 -4.44
N GLY A 431 16.77 1.90 -5.27
CA GLY A 431 15.99 1.85 -6.50
C GLY A 431 14.48 2.04 -6.34
N TYR A 432 13.92 1.82 -5.15
CA TYR A 432 12.52 2.13 -4.84
C TYR A 432 12.17 3.62 -4.94
N MET A 433 13.13 4.52 -4.66
CA MET A 433 12.94 5.97 -4.70
C MET A 433 13.18 6.57 -6.09
N LYS A 434 13.64 5.76 -7.06
CA LYS A 434 13.94 6.23 -8.42
C LYS A 434 12.65 6.61 -9.16
N VAL A 435 12.56 7.85 -9.64
CA VAL A 435 11.34 8.39 -10.27
C VAL A 435 10.94 7.63 -11.52
N GLN A 436 11.90 7.11 -12.28
CA GLN A 436 11.66 6.34 -13.51
C GLN A 436 11.22 4.89 -13.26
N ASN A 437 11.27 4.40 -12.02
CA ASN A 437 10.88 3.04 -11.71
C ASN A 437 9.36 2.93 -11.60
N GLU A 438 8.70 2.39 -12.62
CA GLU A 438 7.24 2.21 -12.61
C GLU A 438 6.76 1.02 -11.77
N HIS A 439 7.66 0.08 -11.44
CA HIS A 439 7.37 -1.14 -10.69
C HIS A 439 7.72 -1.01 -9.19
N THR A 440 7.81 0.22 -8.68
CA THR A 440 8.08 0.50 -7.26
C THR A 440 6.80 0.66 -6.44
N PRO A 441 6.77 0.20 -5.17
CA PRO A 441 5.66 0.51 -4.26
C PRO A 441 5.47 2.02 -4.05
N PHE A 442 6.51 2.83 -4.30
CA PHE A 442 6.46 4.29 -4.19
C PHE A 442 5.92 4.99 -5.43
N ARG A 443 5.48 4.27 -6.48
CA ARG A 443 5.12 4.85 -7.80
C ARG A 443 4.25 6.09 -7.67
N LYS A 444 3.15 6.01 -6.91
CA LYS A 444 2.22 7.14 -6.73
C LYS A 444 2.88 8.35 -6.06
N CYS A 445 3.71 8.11 -5.05
CA CYS A 445 4.41 9.16 -4.32
C CYS A 445 5.54 9.78 -5.15
N ASN A 446 6.35 8.96 -5.82
CA ASN A 446 7.39 9.42 -6.76
C ASN A 446 6.79 10.26 -7.89
N HIS A 447 5.60 9.89 -8.35
CA HIS A 447 4.86 10.58 -9.40
C HIS A 447 4.29 11.93 -8.95
N LEU A 448 3.72 12.00 -7.74
CA LEU A 448 3.14 13.24 -7.20
C LEU A 448 4.19 14.19 -6.60
N TYR A 449 5.31 13.65 -6.10
CA TYR A 449 6.39 14.41 -5.45
C TYR A 449 7.76 14.00 -6.02
N PRO A 450 8.02 14.24 -7.32
CA PRO A 450 9.25 13.81 -7.98
C PRO A 450 10.51 14.46 -7.40
N ASN A 451 10.43 15.71 -6.93
CA ASN A 451 11.56 16.39 -6.30
C ASN A 451 11.94 15.73 -4.97
N LEU A 452 10.96 15.37 -4.14
CA LEU A 452 11.18 14.59 -2.93
C LEU A 452 11.88 13.26 -3.26
N ALA A 453 11.35 12.52 -4.23
CA ALA A 453 11.88 11.21 -4.62
C ALA A 453 13.32 11.29 -5.17
N ARG A 454 13.63 12.26 -6.04
CA ARG A 454 14.99 12.53 -6.54
C ARG A 454 15.96 12.78 -5.41
N MET A 455 15.58 13.68 -4.50
CA MET A 455 16.43 14.04 -3.37
C MET A 455 16.68 12.84 -2.46
N MET A 456 15.65 12.06 -2.13
CA MET A 456 15.78 10.86 -1.30
C MET A 456 16.64 9.78 -1.96
N TYR A 457 16.49 9.59 -3.27
CA TYR A 457 17.36 8.70 -4.06
C TYR A 457 18.82 9.19 -4.04
N ASP A 458 19.05 10.48 -4.26
CA ASP A 458 20.39 11.06 -4.34
C ASP A 458 21.12 11.05 -2.99
N THR A 459 20.41 11.25 -1.88
CA THR A 459 20.98 11.12 -0.53
C THR A 459 21.30 9.66 -0.21
N CYS A 460 20.39 8.74 -0.53
CA CYS A 460 20.63 7.30 -0.38
C CYS A 460 21.85 6.85 -1.18
N ARG A 461 21.91 7.22 -2.47
CA ARG A 461 23.03 6.93 -3.37
C ARG A 461 24.37 7.37 -2.77
N ARG A 462 24.46 8.62 -2.29
CA ARG A 462 25.71 9.17 -1.75
C ARG A 462 26.20 8.36 -0.55
N ASP A 463 25.33 8.09 0.41
CA ASP A 463 25.68 7.34 1.62
C ASP A 463 26.05 5.89 1.29
N VAL A 464 25.35 5.26 0.35
CA VAL A 464 25.67 3.91 -0.13
C VAL A 464 27.04 3.87 -0.78
N CYS A 465 27.36 4.82 -1.66
CA CYS A 465 28.67 4.86 -2.32
C CYS A 465 29.83 5.15 -1.36
N MET A 466 29.61 5.98 -0.33
CA MET A 466 30.61 6.22 0.71
C MET A 466 30.93 4.98 1.55
N ASN A 467 29.99 4.05 1.67
CA ASN A 467 30.10 2.85 2.50
C ASN A 467 30.08 1.55 1.66
N PHE A 468 30.40 1.67 0.38
CA PHE A 468 30.40 0.55 -0.54
C PHE A 468 31.39 -0.53 -0.08
N GLY A 469 31.01 -1.81 -0.20
CA GLY A 469 31.78 -2.95 0.29
C GLY A 469 31.38 -3.44 1.70
N ASN A 470 30.50 -2.72 2.41
CA ASN A 470 29.87 -3.20 3.65
C ASN A 470 28.37 -3.42 3.43
N ASP A 471 28.00 -4.56 2.82
CA ASP A 471 26.62 -4.86 2.40
C ASP A 471 25.61 -4.79 3.56
N ALA A 472 25.99 -5.26 4.75
CA ALA A 472 25.10 -5.22 5.92
C ALA A 472 24.79 -3.78 6.37
N LEU A 473 25.82 -2.92 6.41
CA LEU A 473 25.66 -1.50 6.74
C LEU A 473 24.86 -0.79 5.65
N VAL A 474 25.17 -1.05 4.39
CA VAL A 474 24.49 -0.48 3.22
C VAL A 474 23.01 -0.85 3.19
N GLN A 475 22.66 -2.13 3.37
CA GLN A 475 21.26 -2.56 3.43
C GLN A 475 20.52 -1.88 4.57
N LYS A 476 21.15 -1.77 5.76
CA LYS A 476 20.56 -1.08 6.91
C LYS A 476 20.31 0.40 6.60
N MET A 477 21.27 1.10 6.01
CA MET A 477 21.13 2.52 5.63
C MET A 477 20.06 2.71 4.55
N ALA A 478 20.09 1.92 3.48
CA ALA A 478 19.07 1.92 2.44
C ALA A 478 17.66 1.77 3.03
N CYS A 479 17.49 0.87 3.99
CA CYS A 479 16.21 0.68 4.67
C CYS A 479 15.80 1.86 5.56
N VAL A 480 16.72 2.66 6.10
CA VAL A 480 16.37 3.92 6.77
C VAL A 480 15.79 4.91 5.76
N TYR A 481 16.40 5.05 4.57
CA TYR A 481 15.88 5.94 3.52
C TYR A 481 14.52 5.49 3.00
N VAL A 482 14.34 4.20 2.74
CA VAL A 482 13.05 3.65 2.29
C VAL A 482 11.95 3.89 3.32
N GLN A 483 12.26 3.73 4.61
CA GLN A 483 11.32 4.01 5.71
C GLN A 483 10.98 5.50 5.81
N GLN A 484 12.00 6.37 5.72
CA GLN A 484 11.77 7.81 5.72
C GLN A 484 10.91 8.23 4.53
N MET A 485 11.17 7.69 3.33
CA MET A 485 10.34 7.95 2.15
C MET A 485 8.90 7.50 2.38
N ALA A 486 8.67 6.34 3.01
CA ALA A 486 7.33 5.86 3.31
C ALA A 486 6.59 6.83 4.26
N MET A 487 7.27 7.34 5.28
CA MET A 487 6.73 8.34 6.20
C MET A 487 6.43 9.67 5.49
N GLU A 488 7.34 10.15 4.63
CA GLU A 488 7.12 11.37 3.84
C GLU A 488 5.91 11.26 2.91
N CYS A 489 5.71 10.09 2.28
CA CYS A 489 4.54 9.81 1.46
C CYS A 489 3.25 9.77 2.30
N LEU A 490 3.30 9.14 3.47
CA LEU A 490 2.16 9.01 4.36
C LEU A 490 1.67 10.37 4.87
N GLN A 491 2.58 11.27 5.24
CA GLN A 491 2.24 12.64 5.64
C GLN A 491 1.59 13.49 4.53
N ARG A 492 1.73 13.04 3.29
CA ARG A 492 1.10 13.58 2.08
C ARG A 492 -0.16 12.81 1.67
N GLY A 493 -0.68 11.95 2.54
CA GLY A 493 -1.89 11.17 2.31
C GLY A 493 -1.70 9.97 1.37
N ILE A 494 -0.46 9.55 1.13
CA ILE A 494 -0.13 8.41 0.25
C ILE A 494 0.38 7.27 1.10
N LEU A 495 -0.50 6.31 1.38
CA LEU A 495 -0.12 5.05 2.02
C LEU A 495 0.67 4.16 1.05
N VAL A 496 1.89 3.81 1.42
CA VAL A 496 2.78 2.91 0.66
C VAL A 496 2.73 1.52 1.28
N LYS A 497 2.30 0.51 0.51
CA LYS A 497 2.27 -0.90 0.93
C LYS A 497 3.44 -1.68 0.32
N ASN A 498 3.79 -2.82 0.91
CA ASN A 498 4.76 -3.81 0.41
C ASN A 498 6.23 -3.36 0.25
N PHE A 499 6.60 -2.13 0.61
CA PHE A 499 8.00 -1.69 0.57
C PHE A 499 8.92 -2.46 1.54
N ARG A 500 8.34 -3.14 2.54
CA ARG A 500 9.06 -3.95 3.53
C ARG A 500 9.59 -5.28 2.97
N TYR A 501 9.31 -5.63 1.71
CA TYR A 501 9.83 -6.86 1.10
C TYR A 501 11.36 -6.95 1.15
N HIS A 502 12.07 -5.83 0.94
CA HIS A 502 13.55 -5.76 1.06
C HIS A 502 14.04 -5.18 2.39
N CYS A 503 13.13 -4.66 3.21
CA CYS A 503 13.44 -4.00 4.48
C CYS A 503 12.64 -4.60 5.63
N GLY A 504 12.69 -5.95 5.69
CA GLY A 504 11.91 -6.75 6.61
C GLY A 504 12.04 -6.30 8.07
N MET A 505 10.95 -6.41 8.80
CA MET A 505 10.83 -5.99 10.18
C MET A 505 10.37 -7.16 11.04
N LYS A 506 10.90 -7.25 12.25
CA LYS A 506 10.45 -8.22 13.27
C LYS A 506 9.60 -7.49 14.29
N CYS A 507 8.39 -8.00 14.51
CA CYS A 507 7.51 -7.48 15.53
C CYS A 507 7.71 -8.21 16.87
N PRO A 508 7.64 -7.50 18.02
CA PRO A 508 7.70 -8.10 19.34
C PRO A 508 6.66 -9.21 19.57
N LEU A 509 6.86 -10.00 20.63
CA LEU A 509 5.89 -10.99 21.05
C LEU A 509 4.50 -10.35 21.23
N ASN A 510 3.46 -11.10 20.84
CA ASN A 510 2.05 -10.65 20.88
C ASN A 510 1.73 -9.41 20.05
N SER A 511 2.54 -9.11 19.04
CA SER A 511 2.27 -8.04 18.08
C SER A 511 2.34 -8.55 16.63
N VAL A 512 1.83 -7.75 15.70
CA VAL A 512 1.79 -8.04 14.27
C VAL A 512 2.13 -6.79 13.47
N TYR A 513 2.78 -6.97 12.33
CA TYR A 513 3.04 -5.87 11.41
C TYR A 513 1.75 -5.35 10.79
N SER A 514 1.62 -4.03 10.70
CA SER A 514 0.57 -3.32 9.97
C SER A 514 1.15 -2.11 9.26
N SER A 515 0.67 -1.84 8.04
CA SER A 515 0.97 -0.59 7.33
C SER A 515 0.18 0.61 7.88
N GLU A 516 -0.81 0.36 8.75
CA GLU A 516 -1.80 1.32 9.20
C GLU A 516 -1.99 1.17 10.72
N VAL A 517 -0.94 1.50 11.48
CA VAL A 517 -0.97 1.55 12.95
C VAL A 517 -1.53 2.90 13.39
N THR A 518 -2.57 2.85 14.22
CA THR A 518 -3.19 4.04 14.83
C THR A 518 -2.18 4.85 15.65
N ALA A 519 -2.35 6.18 15.65
CA ALA A 519 -1.59 7.08 16.52
C ALA A 519 -1.93 6.93 18.02
N CYS A 520 -3.06 6.27 18.33
CA CYS A 520 -3.48 5.96 19.69
C CYS A 520 -3.78 4.45 19.81
N PRO A 521 -2.75 3.60 19.87
CA PRO A 521 -2.96 2.19 20.16
C PRO A 521 -3.44 2.04 21.61
N ALA A 522 -4.21 0.98 21.87
CA ALA A 522 -4.55 0.60 23.23
C ALA A 522 -3.28 0.29 24.04
N ASP A 523 -3.18 0.88 25.21
CA ASP A 523 -2.03 0.73 26.10
C ASP A 523 -2.49 0.36 27.51
N CYS A 524 -1.52 0.21 28.42
CA CYS A 524 -1.84 -0.19 29.79
C CYS A 524 -2.60 0.87 30.59
N MET A 525 -2.55 2.15 30.18
CA MET A 525 -3.28 3.25 30.82
C MET A 525 -4.68 3.42 30.22
N ASP A 526 -4.80 3.34 28.90
CA ASP A 526 -6.07 3.41 28.18
C ASP A 526 -6.25 2.20 27.24
N ARG A 527 -7.10 1.28 27.67
CA ARG A 527 -7.38 0.01 26.99
C ARG A 527 -8.37 0.17 25.83
N THR A 528 -9.15 1.25 25.84
CA THR A 528 -10.21 1.51 24.88
C THR A 528 -10.17 3.00 24.51
N PRO A 529 -9.13 3.44 23.79
CA PRO A 529 -8.98 4.84 23.44
C PRO A 529 -10.12 5.28 22.53
N THR A 530 -11.10 5.96 23.11
CA THR A 530 -12.33 6.46 22.45
C THR A 530 -12.20 7.93 22.05
N THR A 531 -11.30 8.67 22.68
CA THR A 531 -11.13 10.13 22.53
C THR A 531 -9.92 10.53 21.68
N CYS A 532 -9.26 9.59 21.03
CA CYS A 532 -8.14 9.93 20.16
C CYS A 532 -8.64 10.74 18.96
N ASP A 533 -8.07 11.93 18.75
CA ASP A 533 -8.39 12.79 17.61
C ASP A 533 -8.32 12.00 16.29
N SER A 534 -9.45 11.92 15.60
CA SER A 534 -9.59 11.24 14.30
C SER A 534 -8.72 11.83 13.18
N GLY A 535 -7.98 12.90 13.47
CA GLY A 535 -7.09 13.60 12.54
C GLY A 535 -5.60 13.25 12.64
N LEU A 536 -5.16 12.47 13.64
CA LEU A 536 -3.75 12.10 13.75
C LEU A 536 -3.35 11.09 12.66
N PRO A 537 -2.21 11.29 11.99
CA PRO A 537 -1.79 10.40 10.91
C PRO A 537 -1.42 9.02 11.46
N PHE A 538 -1.88 7.98 10.76
CA PHE A 538 -1.39 6.61 10.97
C PHE A 538 0.12 6.54 10.70
N SER A 539 0.74 5.47 11.17
CA SER A 539 2.11 5.12 10.83
C SER A 539 2.23 3.63 10.54
N GLU A 540 3.33 3.23 9.90
CA GLU A 540 3.62 1.83 9.64
C GLU A 540 4.50 1.25 10.77
N GLY A 541 4.25 -0.01 11.13
CA GLY A 541 5.03 -0.73 12.14
C GLY A 541 4.26 -1.83 12.84
N CYS A 542 4.62 -2.13 14.07
CA CYS A 542 4.03 -3.22 14.84
C CYS A 542 2.86 -2.72 15.73
N THR A 543 1.75 -3.44 15.69
CA THR A 543 0.59 -3.21 16.57
C THR A 543 0.30 -4.44 17.43
N CYS A 544 -0.20 -4.24 18.66
CA CYS A 544 -0.54 -5.35 19.54
C CYS A 544 -1.72 -6.17 18.97
N LYS A 545 -1.69 -7.49 19.18
CA LYS A 545 -2.82 -8.37 18.86
C LYS A 545 -3.99 -8.07 19.81
N ALA A 546 -5.21 -8.40 19.40
CA ALA A 546 -6.39 -8.26 20.24
C ALA A 546 -6.20 -8.96 21.60
N GLY A 547 -6.60 -8.30 22.70
CA GLY A 547 -6.40 -8.78 24.07
C GLY A 547 -5.05 -8.43 24.71
N TYR A 548 -4.13 -7.83 23.94
CA TYR A 548 -2.83 -7.35 24.43
C TYR A 548 -2.73 -5.83 24.35
N TYR A 549 -2.05 -5.25 25.33
CA TYR A 549 -1.94 -3.82 25.53
C TYR A 549 -0.47 -3.40 25.51
N ARG A 550 -0.21 -2.20 25.00
CA ARG A 550 1.15 -1.66 24.91
C ARG A 550 1.70 -1.31 26.31
N SER A 551 2.87 -1.85 26.63
CA SER A 551 3.68 -1.51 27.80
C SER A 551 5.10 -1.24 27.32
N GLY A 552 5.47 0.05 27.17
CA GLY A 552 6.67 0.40 26.43
C GLY A 552 6.61 -0.14 24.99
N HIS A 553 7.64 -0.87 24.56
CA HIS A 553 7.70 -1.46 23.22
C HIS A 553 7.06 -2.87 23.17
N GLU A 554 6.63 -3.42 24.31
CA GLU A 554 6.09 -4.77 24.41
C GLU A 554 4.56 -4.78 24.41
N CYS A 555 3.98 -5.93 24.02
CA CYS A 555 2.54 -6.17 24.06
C CYS A 555 2.26 -7.24 25.13
N VAL A 556 1.63 -6.81 26.22
CA VAL A 556 1.39 -7.63 27.41
C VAL A 556 -0.12 -7.83 27.64
N PRO A 557 -0.57 -8.95 28.24
CA PRO A 557 -1.95 -9.09 28.64
C PRO A 557 -2.30 -8.08 29.74
N ALA A 558 -3.60 -7.80 29.91
CA ALA A 558 -4.10 -6.84 30.91
C ALA A 558 -3.59 -7.10 32.35
N SER A 559 -3.40 -8.36 32.72
CA SER A 559 -2.90 -8.78 34.04
C SER A 559 -1.40 -8.49 34.25
N GLN A 560 -0.66 -8.20 33.19
CA GLN A 560 0.78 -7.90 33.21
C GLN A 560 1.09 -6.43 32.90
N CYS A 561 0.08 -5.58 32.82
CA CYS A 561 0.31 -4.14 32.83
C CYS A 561 1.06 -3.74 34.10
N GLY A 562 1.96 -2.78 34.03
CA GLY A 562 2.79 -2.38 35.16
C GLY A 562 2.05 -1.67 36.30
N CYS A 563 2.83 -1.05 37.17
CA CYS A 563 2.38 -0.35 38.36
C CYS A 563 2.26 1.15 38.08
N TYR A 564 1.41 1.85 38.83
CA TYR A 564 1.22 3.30 38.73
C TYR A 564 1.58 3.98 40.04
N CYS A 565 2.50 4.94 40.00
CA CYS A 565 2.76 5.81 41.13
C CYS A 565 1.53 6.69 41.44
N PRO A 566 1.42 7.29 42.64
CA PRO A 566 0.29 8.17 43.00
C PRO A 566 0.03 9.33 42.03
N ASP A 567 1.09 9.81 41.37
CA ASP A 567 1.08 10.86 40.33
C ASP A 567 0.85 10.30 38.91
N ARG A 568 0.45 9.03 38.80
CA ARG A 568 0.15 8.27 37.58
C ARG A 568 1.36 7.98 36.68
N HIS A 569 2.60 8.06 37.18
CA HIS A 569 3.75 7.54 36.45
C HIS A 569 3.68 6.02 36.30
N TYR A 570 3.77 5.54 35.07
CA TYR A 570 3.74 4.13 34.74
C TYR A 570 5.12 3.49 34.89
N ILE A 571 5.20 2.40 35.64
CA ILE A 571 6.42 1.59 35.82
C ILE A 571 6.13 0.17 35.29
N PRO A 572 6.76 -0.26 34.18
CA PRO A 572 6.56 -1.60 33.65
C PRO A 572 6.91 -2.69 34.65
N LEU A 573 6.31 -3.87 34.47
CA LEU A 573 6.60 -5.03 35.31
C LEU A 573 8.12 -5.34 35.32
N ALA A 574 8.63 -5.72 36.48
CA ALA A 574 10.05 -5.95 36.77
C ALA A 574 10.99 -4.73 36.66
N LYS A 575 10.48 -3.53 36.37
CA LYS A 575 11.23 -2.27 36.45
C LYS A 575 11.09 -1.63 37.84
N SER A 576 12.04 -0.75 38.14
CA SER A 576 12.11 -0.04 39.41
C SER A 576 11.92 1.45 39.21
N TYR A 577 11.45 2.11 40.26
CA TYR A 577 11.39 3.55 40.42
C TYR A 577 12.15 3.91 41.70
N THR A 578 13.00 4.93 41.61
CA THR A 578 13.78 5.45 42.73
C THR A 578 13.42 6.91 42.92
N THR A 579 13.22 7.33 44.16
CA THR A 579 12.92 8.72 44.51
C THR A 579 14.09 9.65 44.20
N GLU A 580 13.81 10.93 43.97
CA GLU A 580 14.82 11.93 43.57
C GLU A 580 15.94 12.12 44.59
N ASP A 581 15.68 11.84 45.86
CA ASP A 581 16.62 11.89 46.98
C ASP A 581 17.32 10.54 47.26
N CYS A 582 17.09 9.54 46.40
CA CYS A 582 17.61 8.18 46.52
C CYS A 582 17.13 7.41 47.77
N SER A 583 16.19 7.98 48.56
CA SER A 583 15.81 7.41 49.86
C SER A 583 15.00 6.12 49.74
N GLU A 584 14.23 5.98 48.66
CA GLU A 584 13.38 4.82 48.44
C GLU A 584 13.52 4.30 47.01
N THR A 585 13.56 2.97 46.87
CA THR A 585 13.44 2.30 45.58
C THR A 585 12.35 1.25 45.65
N VAL A 586 11.34 1.38 44.80
CA VAL A 586 10.26 0.40 44.62
C VAL A 586 10.44 -0.34 43.30
N LYS A 587 10.06 -1.61 43.28
CA LYS A 587 10.04 -2.45 42.08
C LYS A 587 8.63 -2.92 41.80
N CYS A 588 8.18 -2.80 40.56
CA CYS A 588 6.89 -3.35 40.15
C CYS A 588 7.02 -4.87 39.98
N GLN A 589 6.28 -5.66 40.75
CA GLN A 589 6.37 -7.12 40.76
C GLN A 589 4.99 -7.75 40.75
N MET A 590 4.89 -8.99 40.26
CA MET A 590 3.66 -9.78 40.37
C MET A 590 3.51 -10.27 41.80
N VAL A 591 2.41 -9.89 42.45
CA VAL A 591 1.99 -10.31 43.79
C VAL A 591 0.54 -10.77 43.67
N HIS A 592 0.26 -12.03 44.01
CA HIS A 592 -1.10 -12.60 43.93
C HIS A 592 -1.80 -12.33 42.58
N GLU A 593 -1.10 -12.61 41.48
CA GLU A 593 -1.59 -12.41 40.10
C GLU A 593 -1.87 -10.95 39.70
N ARG A 594 -1.44 -9.98 40.51
CA ARG A 594 -1.55 -8.56 40.20
C ARG A 594 -0.20 -7.84 40.31
N PRO A 595 0.07 -6.85 39.46
CA PRO A 595 1.24 -5.99 39.58
C PRO A 595 1.10 -5.07 40.81
N GLU A 596 2.05 -5.13 41.72
CA GLU A 596 2.13 -4.29 42.91
C GLU A 596 3.56 -3.78 43.11
N PHE A 597 3.67 -2.58 43.71
CA PHE A 597 4.97 -2.07 44.13
C PHE A 597 5.47 -2.81 45.37
N ARG A 598 6.71 -3.27 45.31
CA ARG A 598 7.45 -3.78 46.46
C ARG A 598 8.66 -2.90 46.70
N HIS A 599 8.78 -2.39 47.92
CA HIS A 599 10.00 -1.70 48.31
C HIS A 599 11.18 -2.68 48.27
N THR A 600 12.22 -2.26 47.56
CA THR A 600 13.50 -2.96 47.52
C THR A 600 14.53 -2.26 48.39
N GLN A 601 14.37 -0.95 48.60
CA GLN A 601 15.18 -0.11 49.47
C GLN A 601 14.29 0.95 50.11
N ILE A 602 14.46 1.21 51.41
CA ILE A 602 13.73 2.23 52.18
C ILE A 602 14.71 2.93 53.13
N GLY A 603 14.63 4.25 53.23
CA GLY A 603 15.45 5.03 54.15
C GLY A 603 16.94 5.00 53.81
N VAL A 604 17.29 4.82 52.53
CA VAL A 604 18.68 4.83 52.10
C VAL A 604 19.23 6.25 52.19
N GLN A 605 20.41 6.39 52.80
CA GLN A 605 21.21 7.59 52.70
C GLN A 605 22.48 7.24 51.93
N CYS A 606 22.85 8.09 50.98
CA CYS A 606 24.11 7.93 50.28
C CYS A 606 25.28 7.97 51.26
N HIS A 607 26.37 7.28 50.93
CA HIS A 607 27.60 7.34 51.70
C HIS A 607 28.01 8.81 51.91
N ARG A 608 28.64 9.14 53.05
CA ARG A 608 29.04 10.53 53.40
C ARG A 608 29.86 11.27 52.32
N ASN A 609 30.57 10.51 51.47
CA ASN A 609 31.34 11.00 50.33
C ASN A 609 30.68 10.67 48.98
N ALA A 610 29.35 10.62 48.95
CA ALA A 610 28.53 10.41 47.78
C ALA A 610 27.36 11.40 47.80
N THR A 611 26.80 11.66 46.62
CA THR A 611 25.60 12.47 46.45
C THR A 611 24.57 11.69 45.64
N CYS A 612 23.28 11.92 45.89
CA CYS A 612 22.24 11.38 45.02
C CYS A 612 22.27 12.15 43.70
N SER A 613 22.44 11.43 42.60
CA SER A 613 22.46 12.01 41.27
C SER A 613 21.92 11.02 40.24
N LEU A 614 21.75 11.47 38.99
CA LEU A 614 21.18 10.63 37.94
C LEU A 614 22.26 9.78 37.27
N LYS A 615 22.06 8.47 37.29
CA LYS A 615 22.80 7.50 36.48
C LYS A 615 21.86 6.88 35.47
N ASP A 616 22.11 7.14 34.18
CA ASP A 616 21.23 6.71 33.06
C ASP A 616 19.76 7.15 33.24
N GLY A 617 19.56 8.29 33.91
CA GLY A 617 18.25 8.87 34.21
C GLY A 617 17.52 8.25 35.40
N ILE A 618 18.17 7.37 36.16
CA ILE A 618 17.64 6.80 37.39
C ILE A 618 18.42 7.39 38.57
N PRO A 619 17.76 7.91 39.62
CA PRO A 619 18.46 8.35 40.83
C PRO A 619 19.29 7.23 41.45
N ALA A 620 20.55 7.51 41.71
CA ALA A 620 21.49 6.59 42.34
C ALA A 620 22.53 7.36 43.15
N CYS A 621 23.01 6.77 44.24
CA CYS A 621 24.13 7.34 44.97
C CYS A 621 25.42 7.23 44.16
N MET A 622 26.06 8.37 43.89
CA MET A 622 27.32 8.45 43.17
C MET A 622 28.41 9.06 44.04
N CYS A 623 29.58 8.42 44.09
CA CYS A 623 30.72 8.94 44.83
C CYS A 623 31.15 10.33 44.32
N LEU A 624 31.57 11.20 45.24
CA LEU A 624 32.13 12.50 44.91
C LEU A 624 33.43 12.36 44.11
N GLY A 625 33.79 13.40 43.35
CA GLY A 625 34.91 13.37 42.40
C GLY A 625 36.22 12.82 42.98
N GLY A 626 36.88 11.93 42.24
CA GLY A 626 38.14 11.28 42.66
C GLY A 626 37.97 10.03 43.53
N LEU A 627 36.74 9.70 43.92
CA LEU A 627 36.42 8.49 44.69
C LEU A 627 35.71 7.45 43.82
N VAL A 628 35.98 6.18 44.11
CA VAL A 628 35.40 5.02 43.43
C VAL A 628 34.73 4.11 44.46
N GLY A 629 33.57 3.57 44.11
CA GLY A 629 32.83 2.64 44.94
C GLY A 629 31.36 2.56 44.50
N ASP A 630 30.52 1.98 45.35
CA ASP A 630 29.10 1.77 45.05
C ASP A 630 28.23 3.00 45.35
N GLY A 631 28.77 4.02 46.04
CA GLY A 631 28.03 5.22 46.44
C GLY A 631 27.12 5.04 47.65
N TYR A 632 26.78 3.81 48.02
CA TYR A 632 25.88 3.48 49.12
C TYR A 632 26.68 3.17 50.40
N LYS A 633 27.68 2.30 50.30
CA LYS A 633 28.48 1.82 51.43
C LYS A 633 29.94 2.26 51.34
N VAL A 634 30.48 2.35 50.13
CA VAL A 634 31.90 2.60 49.91
C VAL A 634 32.10 3.72 48.89
N CYS A 635 32.90 4.71 49.28
CA CYS A 635 33.56 5.65 48.37
C CYS A 635 34.98 5.91 48.87
N GLN A 636 35.96 5.37 48.16
CA GLN A 636 37.37 5.43 48.52
C GLN A 636 38.22 5.96 47.37
N GLN A 637 39.41 6.49 47.66
CA GLN A 637 40.34 6.91 46.61
C GLN A 637 40.68 5.74 45.69
N SER A 638 40.69 5.99 44.39
CA SER A 638 41.17 5.01 43.42
C SER A 638 42.60 4.62 43.78
N ARG A 639 42.84 3.34 44.09
CA ARG A 639 44.21 2.79 44.24
C ARG A 639 44.96 2.69 42.91
N TYR A 640 44.30 3.00 41.80
CA TYR A 640 44.92 3.19 40.49
C TYR A 640 45.03 4.69 40.20
N GLN A 641 46.00 5.34 40.84
CA GLN A 641 46.77 6.41 40.22
C GLN A 641 48.14 5.82 39.89
N VAL A 642 48.30 5.28 38.69
CA VAL A 642 49.62 4.92 38.18
C VAL A 642 49.67 5.28 36.69
N ILE A 643 50.37 6.41 36.47
CA ILE A 643 50.96 6.98 35.24
C ILE A 643 50.00 7.55 34.21
#